data_AF-A0A9D7EUM1-F1
#
_entry.id   AF-A0A9D7EUM1-F1
#
_cell.length_a   1.000
_cell.length_b   1.000
_cell.length_c   1.000
_cell.angle_alpha   90.00
_cell.angle_beta   90.00
_cell.angle_gamma   90.00
#
_symmetry.space_group_name_H-M   'P 1'
#
loop_
_entity.id
_entity.type
_entity.pdbx_description
1 polymer ?
#
loop_
_entity_poly.entity_id
_entity_poly.type
_entity_poly.pdbx_seq_one_letter_code
_entity_poly.pdbx_strand_id
1 'polypeptide(L)'
;MNVQIDQLVKSLLEKDSLENCSLQEVKEYADRHPHFGAAQLLLTKKMQVENVSAYDEQLQKTILFFHNPLWVKKILNDTGDATVVEKKKEEPVETIKEK
;
A
#
# COMPACT_ATOMS: atom_id res chain seq x y z
N MET A 1 -3.54 -11.10 4.98
CA MET A 1 -2.28 -10.93 4.23
C MET A 1 -2.65 -10.81 2.76
N ASN A 2 -2.10 -9.84 2.02
CA ASN A 2 -2.52 -9.60 0.64
C ASN A 2 -1.86 -10.66 -0.27
N VAL A 3 -2.62 -11.67 -0.68
CA VAL A 3 -2.14 -12.85 -1.44
C VAL A 3 -1.34 -12.45 -2.68
N GLN A 4 -1.68 -11.32 -3.31
CA GLN A 4 -0.99 -10.80 -4.49
C GLN A 4 0.41 -10.27 -4.15
N ILE A 5 0.56 -9.64 -2.98
CA ILE A 5 1.85 -9.16 -2.49
C ILE A 5 2.73 -10.34 -2.09
N ASP A 6 2.19 -11.34 -1.40
CA ASP A 6 2.95 -12.53 -1.00
C ASP A 6 3.42 -13.36 -2.20
N GLN A 7 2.59 -13.47 -3.25
CA GLN A 7 3.00 -14.08 -4.53
C GLN A 7 4.12 -13.29 -5.23
N LEU A 8 4.05 -11.96 -5.22
CA LEU A 8 5.12 -11.11 -5.74
C LEU A 8 6.42 -11.31 -4.96
N VAL A 9 6.36 -11.32 -3.62
CA VAL A 9 7.53 -11.56 -2.77
C VAL A 9 8.14 -12.92 -3.06
N LYS A 10 7.33 -13.97 -3.19
CA LYS A 10 7.81 -15.31 -3.52
C LYS A 10 8.47 -15.37 -4.89
N SER A 11 7.94 -14.67 -5.89
CA SER A 11 8.51 -14.63 -7.24
C SER A 11 9.77 -13.77 -7.35
N LEU A 12 9.92 -12.74 -6.51
CA LEU A 12 10.97 -11.72 -6.66
C LEU A 12 12.12 -11.89 -5.69
N LEU A 13 11.81 -12.29 -4.46
CA LEU A 13 12.76 -12.42 -3.35
C LEU A 13 12.96 -13.88 -2.93
N GLU A 14 12.27 -14.83 -3.59
CA GLU A 14 12.29 -16.27 -3.26
C GLU A 14 11.95 -16.58 -1.79
N LYS A 15 11.28 -15.64 -1.11
CA LYS A 15 10.89 -15.71 0.30
C LYS A 15 9.38 -15.86 0.43
N ASP A 16 8.92 -16.58 1.47
CA ASP A 16 7.50 -16.91 1.61
C ASP A 16 6.59 -15.73 2.00
N SER A 17 7.13 -14.67 2.61
CA SER A 17 6.36 -13.49 2.98
C SER A 17 7.24 -12.25 3.15
N LEU A 18 6.62 -11.07 3.01
CA LEU A 18 7.26 -9.77 3.21
C LEU A 18 7.80 -9.60 4.64
N GLU A 19 7.26 -10.32 5.61
CA GLU A 19 7.70 -10.32 7.01
C GLU A 19 9.11 -10.91 7.19
N ASN A 20 9.46 -11.92 6.38
CA ASN A 20 10.76 -12.60 6.42
C ASN A 20 11.89 -11.83 5.69
N CYS A 21 11.56 -10.69 5.08
CA CYS A 21 12.53 -9.81 4.44
C CYS A 21 12.88 -8.65 5.39
N SER A 22 14.15 -8.30 5.50
CA SER A 22 14.53 -7.03 6.14
C SER A 22 14.26 -5.85 5.20
N LEU A 23 13.99 -4.66 5.77
CA LEU A 23 13.82 -3.45 4.98
C LEU A 23 15.05 -3.15 4.10
N GLN A 24 16.24 -3.44 4.61
CA GLN A 24 17.49 -3.22 3.88
C GLN A 24 17.61 -4.11 2.64
N GLU A 25 17.27 -5.40 2.73
CA GLU A 25 17.27 -6.31 1.57
C GLU A 25 16.29 -5.86 0.48
N VAL A 26 15.07 -5.46 0.87
CA VAL A 26 14.05 -4.98 -0.08
C VAL A 26 14.51 -3.68 -0.73
N LYS A 27 15.16 -2.80 0.04
CA LYS A 27 15.74 -1.55 -0.48
C LYS A 27 16.86 -1.84 -1.48
N GLU A 28 17.80 -2.71 -1.15
CA GLU A 28 18.89 -3.12 -2.05
C GLU A 28 18.36 -3.78 -3.33
N TYR A 29 17.27 -4.53 -3.25
CA TYR A 29 16.61 -5.09 -4.43
C TYR A 29 15.96 -4.01 -5.30
N ALA A 30 15.23 -3.06 -4.68
CA ALA A 30 14.62 -1.94 -5.39
C ALA A 30 15.67 -1.00 -6.03
N ASP A 31 16.81 -0.79 -5.36
CA ASP A 31 17.93 0.01 -5.85
C ASP A 31 18.63 -0.71 -7.03
N ARG A 32 18.70 -2.04 -7.03
CA ARG A 32 19.19 -2.84 -8.17
C ARG A 32 18.26 -2.86 -9.38
N HIS A 33 16.95 -2.64 -9.15
CA HIS A 33 15.94 -2.62 -10.20
C HIS A 33 15.13 -1.30 -10.21
N PRO A 34 15.75 -0.15 -10.56
CA PRO A 34 15.11 1.16 -10.42
C PRO A 34 13.83 1.35 -11.22
N HIS A 35 13.70 0.67 -12.37
CA HIS A 35 12.55 0.78 -13.26
C HIS A 35 11.42 -0.22 -12.96
N PHE A 36 11.59 -1.05 -11.93
CA PHE A 36 10.65 -2.10 -11.62
C PHE A 36 9.64 -1.67 -10.56
N GLY A 37 8.47 -1.21 -11.01
CA GLY A 37 7.43 -0.65 -10.14
C GLY A 37 6.95 -1.60 -9.03
N ALA A 38 6.95 -2.91 -9.26
CA ALA A 38 6.57 -3.87 -8.22
C ALA A 38 7.60 -3.92 -7.07
N ALA A 39 8.90 -3.77 -7.32
CA ALA A 39 9.88 -3.65 -6.23
C ALA A 39 9.69 -2.37 -5.42
N GLN A 40 9.39 -1.26 -6.09
CA GLN A 40 9.08 0.01 -5.41
C GLN A 40 7.81 -0.09 -4.55
N LEU A 41 6.81 -0.83 -5.03
CA LEU A 41 5.59 -1.14 -4.29
C LEU A 41 5.86 -1.99 -3.04
N LEU A 42 6.68 -3.05 -3.18
CA LEU A 42 7.09 -3.89 -2.06
C LEU A 42 7.88 -3.10 -1.00
N LEU A 43 8.80 -2.24 -1.44
CA LEU A 43 9.57 -1.37 -0.55
C LEU A 43 8.66 -0.41 0.22
N THR A 44 7.71 0.21 -0.48
CA THR A 44 6.71 1.11 0.13
C THR A 44 5.87 0.39 1.16
N LYS A 45 5.40 -0.83 0.85
CA LYS A 45 4.62 -1.64 1.79
C LYS A 45 5.43 -2.00 3.03
N LYS A 46 6.71 -2.34 2.87
CA LYS A 46 7.60 -2.64 4.00
C LYS A 46 7.84 -1.40 4.88
N MET A 47 8.11 -0.25 4.28
CA MET A 47 8.25 1.03 4.98
C MET A 47 6.98 1.45 5.72
N GLN A 48 5.80 1.13 5.18
CA GLN A 48 4.52 1.37 5.83
C GLN A 48 4.38 0.56 7.13
N VAL A 49 4.77 -0.72 7.09
CA VAL A 49 4.68 -1.64 8.26
C VAL A 49 5.68 -1.24 9.34
N GLU A 50 6.89 -0.86 8.96
CA GLU A 50 7.94 -0.43 9.90
C GLU A 50 7.82 1.04 10.34
N ASN A 51 6.80 1.77 9.84
CA ASN A 51 6.51 3.16 10.17
C ASN A 51 7.72 4.10 10.00
N VAL A 52 8.41 3.95 8.86
CA VAL A 52 9.62 4.71 8.54
C VAL A 52 9.24 6.12 8.07
N SER A 53 9.93 7.15 8.57
CA SER A 53 9.65 8.55 8.22
C SER A 53 9.77 8.86 6.72
N ALA A 54 10.62 8.12 5.99
CA ALA A 54 10.80 8.25 4.54
C ALA A 54 9.70 7.57 3.71
N TYR A 55 8.67 7.01 4.35
CA TYR A 55 7.55 6.33 3.67
C TYR A 55 6.86 7.24 2.64
N ASP A 56 6.58 8.50 2.99
CA ASP A 56 5.85 9.40 2.08
C ASP A 56 6.64 9.73 0.82
N GLU A 57 7.96 9.92 0.94
CA GLU A 57 8.85 10.13 -0.20
C GLU A 57 8.87 8.90 -1.12
N GLN A 58 8.92 7.72 -0.52
CA GLN A 58 8.94 6.44 -1.25
C GLN A 58 7.58 6.14 -1.91
N LEU A 59 6.47 6.52 -1.26
CA LEU A 59 5.13 6.42 -1.81
C LEU A 59 4.97 7.31 -3.05
N GLN A 60 5.46 8.56 -2.98
CA GLN A 60 5.44 9.47 -4.12
C GLN A 60 6.18 8.88 -5.32
N LYS A 61 7.38 8.31 -5.11
CA LYS A 61 8.15 7.64 -6.16
C LYS A 61 7.38 6.46 -6.74
N THR A 62 6.80 5.62 -5.87
CA THR A 62 6.06 4.43 -6.28
C THR A 62 4.86 4.78 -7.15
N ILE A 63 4.12 5.84 -6.80
CA ILE A 63 2.97 6.29 -7.59
C ILE A 63 3.36 6.64 -9.04
N LEU A 64 4.59 7.11 -9.29
CA LEU A 64 5.05 7.44 -10.65
C LEU A 64 5.15 6.20 -11.56
N PHE A 65 5.31 5.00 -10.99
CA PHE A 65 5.40 3.76 -11.77
C PHE A 65 4.05 3.19 -12.19
N PHE A 66 2.95 3.69 -11.62
CA PHE A 66 1.62 3.15 -11.85
C PHE A 66 0.69 4.20 -12.43
N HIS A 67 -0.12 3.79 -13.41
CA HIS A 67 -1.08 4.69 -14.06
C HIS A 67 -2.19 5.16 -13.13
N ASN A 68 -2.51 4.37 -12.08
CA ASN A 68 -3.60 4.67 -11.16
C ASN A 68 -3.07 4.80 -9.71
N PRO A 69 -2.96 6.03 -9.16
CA PRO A 69 -2.50 6.24 -7.79
C PRO A 69 -3.47 5.69 -6.73
N LEU A 70 -4.78 5.66 -7.04
CA LEU A 70 -5.78 5.11 -6.12
C LEU A 70 -5.65 3.59 -6.02
N TRP A 71 -5.29 2.92 -7.11
CA TRP A 71 -5.00 1.49 -7.10
C TRP A 71 -3.80 1.15 -6.22
N VAL A 72 -2.72 1.95 -6.28
CA VAL A 72 -1.54 1.77 -5.41
C VAL A 72 -1.95 1.91 -3.94
N LYS A 73 -2.69 2.98 -3.60
CA LYS A 73 -3.20 3.16 -2.24
C LYS A 73 -4.12 2.03 -1.82
N LYS A 74 -4.96 1.53 -2.72
CA LYS A 74 -5.86 0.41 -2.45
C LYS A 74 -5.07 -0.86 -2.14
N ILE A 75 -4.04 -1.20 -2.91
CA ILE A 75 -3.20 -2.39 -2.64
C ILE A 75 -2.40 -2.25 -1.35
N LEU A 76 -1.86 -1.07 -1.08
CA LEU A 76 -1.11 -0.82 0.16
C LEU A 76 -2.03 -0.90 1.38
N ASN A 77 -3.29 -0.44 1.27
CA ASN A 77 -4.23 -0.44 2.38
C ASN A 77 -5.13 -1.69 2.44
N ASP A 78 -5.23 -2.48 1.35
CA ASP A 78 -5.97 -3.73 1.29
C ASP A 78 -5.25 -4.78 2.13
N THR A 79 -5.59 -4.73 3.40
CA THR A 79 -5.62 -5.89 4.29
C THR A 79 -6.91 -6.61 3.89
N GLY A 80 -6.79 -7.78 3.25
CA GLY A 80 -7.95 -8.55 2.76
C GLY A 80 -9.14 -8.53 3.72
N ASP A 81 -10.34 -8.35 3.14
CA ASP A 81 -11.66 -8.28 3.78
C ASP A 81 -12.02 -6.98 4.54
N ALA A 82 -11.80 -5.82 3.94
CA ALA A 82 -12.53 -4.61 4.34
C ALA A 82 -13.87 -4.51 3.58
N THR A 83 -14.97 -4.86 4.24
CA THR A 83 -16.32 -4.51 3.79
C THR A 83 -16.43 -2.99 3.71
N VAL A 84 -16.64 -2.47 2.50
CA VAL A 84 -16.95 -1.05 2.30
C VAL A 84 -18.35 -0.84 2.87
N VAL A 85 -18.45 -0.40 4.12
CA VAL A 85 -19.68 0.24 4.59
C VAL A 85 -19.70 1.61 3.94
N GLU A 86 -20.47 1.76 2.87
CA GLU A 86 -20.82 3.06 2.33
C GLU A 86 -21.45 3.88 3.46
N LYS A 87 -20.75 4.93 3.90
CA LYS A 87 -21.35 5.95 4.76
C LYS A 87 -22.46 6.60 3.94
N LYS A 88 -23.71 6.21 4.23
CA LYS A 88 -24.91 6.90 3.77
C LYS A 88 -24.67 8.39 3.97
N LYS A 89 -24.75 9.15 2.89
CA LYS A 89 -24.81 10.61 2.89
C LYS A 89 -25.97 10.98 3.81
N GLU A 90 -25.67 11.39 5.04
CA GLU A 90 -26.63 12.10 5.87
C GLU A 90 -26.76 13.48 5.26
N GLU A 91 -27.82 13.64 4.47
CA GLU A 91 -28.38 14.95 4.15
C GLU A 91 -28.72 15.67 5.48
N PRO A 92 -28.46 16.97 5.57
CA PRO A 92 -28.59 17.71 6.82
C PRO A 92 -30.06 17.73 7.23
N VAL A 93 -30.38 17.18 8.40
CA VAL A 93 -31.68 17.43 9.02
C VAL A 93 -31.68 18.87 9.52
N GLU A 94 -32.22 19.77 8.69
CA GLU A 94 -32.60 21.11 9.09
C GLU A 94 -33.65 21.02 10.22
N THR A 95 -33.29 21.65 11.34
CA THR A 95 -34.17 22.50 12.16
C THR A 95 -35.39 21.85 12.82
N ILE A 96 -35.21 21.46 14.09
CA ILE A 96 -36.31 21.49 15.07
C ILE A 96 -36.59 22.96 15.40
N LYS A 97 -37.76 23.49 15.00
CA LYS A 97 -38.42 24.62 15.67
C LYS A 97 -39.95 24.48 15.64
N GLU A 98 -40.48 24.35 16.86
CA GLU A 98 -41.74 24.90 17.40
C GLU A 98 -43.04 24.83 16.57
N LYS A 99 -44.07 24.15 17.10
CA LYS A 99 -45.18 24.83 17.80
C LYS A 99 -46.06 23.86 18.59
#